data_AF-X1AS07-F1
#
_entry.id   AF-X1AS07-F1
#
_cell.length_a   1.000
_cell.length_b   1.000
_cell.length_c   1.000
_cell.angle_alpha   90.00
_cell.angle_beta   90.00
_cell.angle_gamma   90.00
#
_symmetry.space_group_name_H-M   'P 1'
#
loop_
_entity.id
_entity.type
_entity.pdbx_description
1 polymer ?
#
loop_
_entity_poly.entity_id
_entity_poly.type
_entity_poly.pdbx_seq_one_letter_code
_entity_poly.pdbx_strand_id
1 'polypeptide(L)'
;FDIKDPNNLVWEERYTMIVNAYIKYLEDGNTTGTFKILQAYTANSINDIDKYHDQFVSEGYEGIMIRRYGSVEEKLSRYRPNRNNSLVVHKLFQDEKVVIIGYDSDTDGGIKFMVRDTRNNEFHVKHRESVKTRQEWYKNGDKFINKNLTIRYQKLSDKGIPIIPIGINVC
;
A
#
# COMPACT_ATOMS: atom_id res chain seq x y z
N PHE A 1 -9.48 -11.13 9.24
CA PHE A 1 -9.66 -9.67 9.35
C PHE A 1 -11.01 -9.18 8.81
N ASP A 2 -11.74 -9.96 8.00
CA ASP A 2 -13.12 -9.66 7.59
C ASP A 2 -13.80 -10.93 7.06
N ILE A 3 -15.12 -10.89 6.90
CA ILE A 3 -15.99 -11.94 6.38
C ILE A 3 -17.02 -11.27 5.46
N LYS A 4 -17.37 -11.91 4.33
CA LYS A 4 -18.58 -11.54 3.59
C LYS A 4 -19.76 -12.26 4.22
N ASP A 5 -20.73 -11.50 4.69
CA ASP A 5 -21.96 -12.00 5.29
C ASP A 5 -23.16 -11.82 4.32
N PRO A 6 -24.12 -12.76 4.28
CA PRO A 6 -25.30 -12.67 3.41
C PRO A 6 -26.29 -11.54 3.76
N ASN A 7 -26.32 -11.10 5.02
CA ASN A 7 -27.18 -10.01 5.50
C ASN A 7 -26.56 -8.62 5.24
N ASN A 8 -25.39 -8.57 4.60
CA ASN A 8 -24.65 -7.37 4.26
C ASN A 8 -24.34 -6.50 5.49
N LEU A 9 -24.11 -7.12 6.65
CA LEU A 9 -23.89 -6.44 7.94
C LEU A 9 -22.80 -5.35 7.88
N VAL A 10 -22.84 -4.39 8.80
CA VAL A 10 -21.77 -3.38 8.95
C VAL A 10 -20.49 -4.02 9.49
N TRP A 11 -19.34 -3.39 9.28
CA TRP A 11 -18.03 -4.01 9.54
C TRP A 11 -17.86 -4.43 10.99
N GLU A 12 -18.32 -3.63 11.96
CA GLU A 12 -18.22 -3.95 13.38
C GLU A 12 -19.01 -5.21 13.77
N GLU A 13 -20.16 -5.45 13.14
CA GLU A 13 -20.96 -6.66 13.35
C GLU A 13 -20.25 -7.87 12.75
N ARG A 14 -19.72 -7.74 11.52
CA ARG A 14 -18.94 -8.81 10.87
C ARG A 14 -17.67 -9.15 11.63
N TYR A 15 -16.98 -8.14 12.16
CA TYR A 15 -15.80 -8.32 12.99
C TYR A 15 -16.16 -9.05 14.29
N THR A 16 -17.25 -8.64 14.96
CA THR A 16 -17.78 -9.29 16.16
C THR A 16 -18.10 -10.77 15.90
N MET A 17 -18.73 -11.09 14.76
CA MET A 17 -19.00 -12.49 14.40
C MET A 17 -17.73 -13.34 14.32
N ILE A 18 -16.66 -12.84 13.69
CA ILE A 18 -15.39 -13.59 13.59
C ILE A 18 -14.73 -13.72 14.96
N VAL A 19 -14.70 -12.65 15.76
CA VAL A 19 -14.12 -12.68 17.10
C VAL A 19 -14.85 -13.70 17.97
N ASN A 20 -16.18 -13.70 17.96
CA ASN A 20 -16.98 -14.66 18.72
C ASN A 20 -16.75 -16.10 18.25
N ALA A 21 -16.65 -16.33 16.93
CA ALA A 21 -16.32 -17.64 16.40
C ALA A 21 -14.92 -18.11 16.82
N TYR A 22 -13.94 -17.20 16.84
CA TYR A 22 -12.58 -17.48 17.30
C TYR A 22 -12.53 -17.80 18.80
N ILE A 23 -13.27 -17.04 19.63
CA ILE A 23 -13.37 -17.31 21.07
C ILE A 23 -14.00 -18.68 21.32
N LYS A 24 -15.14 -18.96 20.68
CA LYS A 24 -15.81 -20.26 20.82
C LYS A 24 -14.91 -21.43 20.41
N TYR A 25 -14.14 -21.27 19.33
CA TYR A 25 -13.17 -22.28 18.91
C TYR A 25 -12.14 -22.60 20.01
N LEU A 26 -11.67 -21.59 20.74
CA LEU A 26 -10.77 -21.77 21.88
C LEU A 26 -11.48 -22.39 23.09
N GLU A 27 -12.71 -21.99 23.39
CA GLU A 27 -13.52 -22.54 24.48
C GLU A 27 -13.81 -24.04 24.28
N ASP A 28 -13.93 -24.47 23.02
CA ASP A 28 -14.05 -25.89 22.63
C ASP A 28 -12.73 -26.68 22.83
N GLY A 29 -11.68 -26.06 23.36
CA GLY A 29 -10.39 -26.68 23.69
C GLY A 29 -9.40 -26.77 22.52
N ASN A 30 -9.69 -26.10 21.40
CA ASN A 30 -8.80 -26.11 20.25
C ASN A 30 -7.63 -25.11 20.38
N THR A 31 -6.55 -25.34 19.64
CA THR A 31 -5.35 -24.48 19.65
C THR A 31 -5.18 -23.71 18.34
N THR A 32 -4.73 -22.46 18.41
CA THR A 32 -4.61 -21.55 17.25
C THR A 32 -3.15 -21.31 16.85
N GLY A 33 -2.44 -22.39 16.54
CA GLY A 33 -1.03 -22.31 16.12
C GLY A 33 -0.82 -21.73 14.72
N THR A 34 -1.78 -21.94 13.83
CA THR A 34 -1.65 -21.63 12.39
C THR A 34 -2.50 -20.45 11.91
N PHE A 35 -3.43 -19.96 12.73
CA PHE A 35 -4.27 -18.81 12.40
C PHE A 35 -4.54 -17.97 13.65
N LYS A 36 -4.68 -16.67 13.49
CA LYS A 36 -4.98 -15.72 14.56
C LYS A 36 -6.04 -14.73 14.12
N ILE A 37 -6.77 -14.18 15.08
CA ILE A 37 -7.62 -13.02 14.82
C ILE A 37 -6.76 -11.76 14.77
N LEU A 38 -6.99 -10.90 13.77
CA LEU A 38 -6.33 -9.60 13.68
C LEU A 38 -7.07 -8.64 14.60
N GLN A 39 -6.40 -8.16 15.66
CA GLN A 39 -6.98 -7.20 16.59
C GLN A 39 -7.29 -5.87 15.88
N ALA A 40 -8.49 -5.34 16.14
CA ALA A 40 -8.87 -4.00 15.72
C ALA A 40 -8.85 -3.03 16.90
N TYR A 41 -8.56 -1.76 16.61
CA TYR A 41 -8.47 -0.66 17.57
C TYR A 41 -9.38 0.48 17.13
N THR A 42 -10.06 1.10 18.07
CA THR A 42 -10.91 2.27 17.80
C THR A 42 -10.03 3.52 17.72
N ALA A 43 -10.19 4.27 16.64
CA ALA A 43 -9.60 5.59 16.44
C ALA A 43 -10.73 6.61 16.26
N ASN A 44 -10.75 7.65 17.10
CA ASN A 44 -11.82 8.66 17.10
C ASN A 44 -11.35 9.99 16.47
N SER A 45 -10.07 10.07 16.09
CA SER A 45 -9.46 11.26 15.51
C SER A 45 -8.37 10.88 14.51
N ILE A 46 -7.95 11.84 13.68
CA ILE A 46 -6.78 11.67 12.81
C ILE A 46 -5.50 11.41 13.62
N ASN A 47 -5.35 12.05 14.77
CA ASN A 47 -4.21 11.83 15.67
C ASN A 47 -4.17 10.38 16.20
N ASP A 48 -5.32 9.76 16.47
CA ASP A 48 -5.36 8.35 16.85
C ASP A 48 -4.91 7.45 15.69
N ILE A 49 -5.35 7.76 14.47
CA ILE A 49 -4.94 7.04 13.26
C ILE A 49 -3.43 7.12 13.08
N ASP A 50 -2.85 8.32 13.15
CA ASP A 50 -1.41 8.56 13.00
C ASP A 50 -0.62 7.86 14.12
N LYS A 51 -1.10 7.93 15.37
CA LYS A 51 -0.49 7.23 16.51
C LYS A 51 -0.44 5.71 16.29
N TYR A 52 -1.56 5.09 15.92
CA TYR A 52 -1.59 3.64 15.67
C TYR A 52 -0.72 3.29 14.46
N HIS A 53 -0.76 4.10 13.41
CA HIS A 53 0.08 3.91 12.25
C HIS A 53 1.57 3.87 12.63
N ASP A 54 2.06 4.88 13.33
CA ASP A 54 3.48 4.98 13.71
C ASP A 54 3.90 3.85 14.64
N GLN A 55 3.01 3.47 15.57
CA GLN A 55 3.22 2.30 16.42
C GLN A 55 3.42 1.04 15.56
N PHE A 56 2.47 0.69 14.68
CA PHE A 56 2.57 -0.55 13.91
C PHE A 56 3.71 -0.52 12.89
N VAL A 57 4.04 0.64 12.32
CA VAL A 57 5.24 0.78 11.49
C VAL A 57 6.51 0.52 12.30
N SER A 58 6.60 1.02 13.54
CA SER A 58 7.74 0.76 14.43
C SER A 58 7.87 -0.72 14.83
N GLU A 59 6.75 -1.44 14.85
CA GLU A 59 6.68 -2.90 15.06
C GLU A 59 7.00 -3.72 13.79
N GLY A 60 7.25 -3.06 12.65
CA GLY A 60 7.65 -3.69 11.39
C GLY A 60 6.50 -3.98 10.42
N TYR A 61 5.29 -3.51 10.69
CA TYR A 61 4.16 -3.60 9.75
C TYR A 61 4.25 -2.53 8.65
N GLU A 62 3.57 -2.76 7.51
CA GLU A 62 3.57 -1.81 6.37
C GLU A 62 2.82 -0.49 6.70
N GLY A 63 1.89 -0.53 7.65
CA GLY A 63 0.97 0.55 7.98
C GLY A 63 -0.31 -0.03 8.56
N ILE A 64 -1.43 0.68 8.39
CA ILE A 64 -2.72 0.30 8.96
C ILE A 64 -3.84 0.22 7.92
N MET A 65 -4.85 -0.57 8.24
CA MET A 65 -6.10 -0.66 7.52
C MET A 65 -7.21 0.02 8.31
N ILE A 66 -7.87 1.00 7.70
CA ILE A 66 -8.93 1.79 8.29
C ILE A 66 -10.28 1.29 7.77
N ARG A 67 -11.17 0.97 8.72
CA ARG A 67 -12.55 0.57 8.51
C ARG A 67 -13.44 1.58 9.24
N ARG A 68 -14.55 1.98 8.62
CA ARG A 68 -15.52 2.90 9.25
C ARG A 68 -16.56 2.11 10.01
N TYR A 69 -16.95 2.59 11.19
CA TYR A 69 -18.15 2.11 11.88
C TYR A 69 -19.41 2.46 11.08
N GLY A 70 -20.42 1.59 11.16
CA GLY A 70 -21.72 1.80 10.56
C GLY A 70 -22.45 3.02 11.12
N SER A 71 -22.24 3.32 12.40
CA SER A 71 -22.78 4.54 13.04
C SER A 71 -22.22 5.84 12.48
N VAL A 72 -21.02 5.80 11.88
CA VAL A 72 -20.37 6.97 11.26
C VAL A 72 -20.74 7.06 9.78
N GLU A 73 -20.60 5.95 9.05
CA GLU A 73 -20.89 5.91 7.62
C GLU A 73 -21.29 4.49 7.17
N GLU A 74 -22.55 4.15 7.43
CA GLU A 74 -23.15 2.84 7.15
C GLU A 74 -22.82 2.30 5.76
N LYS A 75 -22.96 3.15 4.74
CA LYS A 75 -22.70 2.80 3.34
C LYS A 75 -21.27 2.30 3.10
N LEU A 76 -20.28 2.89 3.77
CA LEU A 76 -18.87 2.50 3.65
C LEU A 76 -18.46 1.42 4.67
N SER A 77 -19.24 1.18 5.72
CA SER A 77 -18.98 0.11 6.68
C SER A 77 -19.36 -1.29 6.13
N ARG A 78 -20.34 -1.36 5.22
CA ARG A 78 -20.77 -2.62 4.59
C ARG A 78 -19.70 -3.21 3.67
N TYR A 79 -19.64 -4.54 3.58
CA TYR A 79 -18.68 -5.25 2.73
C TYR A 79 -18.89 -4.90 1.25
N ARG A 80 -17.80 -4.59 0.54
CA ARG A 80 -17.84 -4.32 -0.90
C ARG A 80 -16.69 -5.01 -1.62
N PRO A 81 -16.98 -5.79 -2.67
CA PRO A 81 -15.93 -6.35 -3.52
C PRO A 81 -15.27 -5.26 -4.36
N ASN A 82 -14.13 -5.60 -4.98
CA ASN A 82 -13.33 -4.72 -5.85
C ASN A 82 -12.76 -3.48 -5.13
N ARG A 83 -11.95 -2.69 -5.84
CA ARG A 83 -11.34 -1.47 -5.30
C ARG A 83 -12.42 -0.43 -4.98
N ASN A 84 -12.50 -0.03 -3.71
CA ASN A 84 -13.48 0.94 -3.21
C ASN A 84 -12.97 1.63 -1.93
N ASN A 85 -13.77 2.54 -1.37
CA ASN A 85 -13.39 3.36 -0.21
C ASN A 85 -13.84 2.79 1.16
N SER A 86 -14.46 1.61 1.21
CA SER A 86 -14.88 0.93 2.45
C SER A 86 -13.70 0.39 3.27
N LEU A 87 -12.54 0.23 2.63
CA LEU A 87 -11.28 -0.12 3.25
C LEU A 87 -10.20 0.82 2.72
N VAL A 88 -9.59 1.60 3.62
CA VAL A 88 -8.50 2.51 3.27
C VAL A 88 -7.23 1.99 3.90
N VAL A 89 -6.15 1.92 3.13
CA VAL A 89 -4.81 1.59 3.65
C VAL A 89 -4.06 2.89 3.87
N HIS A 90 -3.62 3.12 5.10
CA HIS A 90 -2.74 4.24 5.43
C HIS A 90 -1.33 3.69 5.63
N LYS A 91 -0.42 4.13 4.75
CA LYS A 91 0.99 3.74 4.74
C LYS A 91 1.85 4.92 4.32
N LEU A 92 3.07 4.97 4.84
CA LEU A 92 4.05 5.95 4.43
C LEU A 92 4.76 5.54 3.15
N PHE A 93 5.14 6.56 2.39
CA PHE A 93 6.04 6.41 1.27
C PHE A 93 7.31 7.22 1.54
N GLN A 94 8.43 6.74 1.03
CA GLN A 94 9.73 7.39 1.11
C GLN A 94 10.09 7.93 -0.26
N ASP A 95 10.71 9.12 -0.28
CA ASP A 95 11.21 9.74 -1.49
C ASP A 95 12.74 9.65 -1.52
N GLU A 96 13.31 9.33 -2.68
CA GLU A 96 14.76 9.27 -2.90
C GLU A 96 15.11 9.84 -4.27
N LYS A 97 16.26 10.49 -4.36
CA LYS A 97 16.84 10.89 -5.65
C LYS A 97 17.72 9.76 -6.19
N VAL A 98 17.48 9.38 -7.43
CA VAL A 98 18.26 8.39 -8.18
C VAL A 98 18.69 8.99 -9.51
N VAL A 99 19.72 8.42 -10.14
CA VAL A 99 20.21 8.89 -11.44
C VAL A 99 19.60 8.04 -12.54
N ILE A 100 19.08 8.68 -13.58
CA ILE A 100 18.63 7.98 -14.79
C ILE A 100 19.86 7.57 -15.59
N ILE A 101 20.06 6.26 -15.75
CA ILE A 101 21.22 5.68 -16.45
C ILE A 101 20.84 5.06 -17.80
N GLY A 102 19.54 4.90 -18.05
CA GLY A 102 19.00 4.30 -19.26
C GLY A 102 17.48 4.44 -19.30
N TYR A 103 16.89 3.91 -20.35
CA TYR A 103 15.45 3.77 -20.45
C TYR A 103 15.09 2.64 -21.42
N ASP A 104 13.89 2.11 -21.26
CA ASP A 104 13.32 1.05 -22.09
C ASP A 104 11.83 1.35 -22.33
N SER A 105 11.21 0.63 -23.26
CA SER A 105 9.78 0.69 -23.49
C SER A 105 9.04 -0.16 -22.46
N ASP A 106 7.94 0.36 -21.93
CA ASP A 106 6.98 -0.42 -21.14
C ASP A 106 5.98 -1.13 -22.05
N THR A 107 5.15 -2.02 -21.50
CA THR A 107 4.14 -2.76 -22.30
C THR A 107 3.11 -1.86 -22.99
N ASP A 108 2.95 -0.63 -22.51
CA ASP A 108 2.09 0.41 -23.09
C ASP A 108 2.82 1.32 -24.10
N GLY A 109 4.07 1.01 -24.45
CA GLY A 109 4.93 1.81 -25.33
C GLY A 109 5.50 3.08 -24.69
N GLY A 110 5.12 3.39 -23.45
CA GLY A 110 5.65 4.52 -22.71
C GLY A 110 7.05 4.25 -22.14
N ILE A 111 7.81 5.31 -21.86
CA ILE A 111 9.12 5.18 -21.24
C ILE A 111 9.06 4.54 -19.85
N LYS A 112 10.01 3.66 -19.59
CA LYS A 112 10.35 3.08 -18.29
C LYS A 112 11.82 3.39 -18.06
N PHE A 113 12.14 4.20 -17.04
CA PHE A 113 13.53 4.60 -16.79
C PHE A 113 14.28 3.45 -16.13
N MET A 114 15.53 3.24 -16.54
CA MET A 114 16.51 2.47 -15.79
C MET A 114 17.30 3.44 -14.94
N VAL A 115 17.34 3.21 -13.64
CA VAL A 115 17.93 4.13 -12.67
C VAL A 115 18.97 3.44 -11.81
N ARG A 116 19.92 4.24 -11.29
CA ARG A 116 20.88 3.82 -10.27
C ARG A 116 20.65 4.62 -8.99
N ASP A 117 20.47 3.93 -7.87
CA ASP A 117 20.35 4.57 -6.56
C ASP A 117 21.71 4.83 -5.90
N THR A 118 21.68 5.47 -4.73
CA THR A 118 22.89 5.78 -3.94
C THR A 118 23.63 4.54 -3.43
N ARG A 119 22.99 3.37 -3.48
CA ARG A 119 23.52 2.07 -3.05
C ARG A 119 24.05 1.25 -4.24
N ASN A 120 24.14 1.87 -5.43
CA ASN A 120 24.53 1.24 -6.70
C ASN A 120 23.57 0.13 -7.17
N ASN A 121 22.34 0.08 -6.68
CA ASN A 121 21.33 -0.80 -7.25
C ASN A 121 20.82 -0.22 -8.56
N GLU A 122 20.67 -1.09 -9.56
CA GLU A 122 20.06 -0.74 -10.83
C GLU A 122 18.70 -1.40 -10.96
N PHE A 123 17.67 -0.60 -11.24
CA PHE A 123 16.30 -1.08 -11.36
C PHE A 123 15.48 -0.19 -12.29
N HIS A 124 14.32 -0.70 -12.70
CA HIS A 124 13.41 0.02 -13.57
C HIS A 124 12.34 0.75 -12.76
N VAL A 125 12.01 1.96 -13.22
CA VAL A 125 11.00 2.82 -12.60
C VAL A 125 10.05 3.33 -13.67
N LYS A 126 8.76 3.09 -13.46
CA LYS A 126 7.68 3.71 -14.24
C LYS A 126 7.41 5.10 -13.68
N HIS A 127 7.44 6.13 -14.52
CA HIS A 127 7.06 7.48 -14.10
C HIS A 127 5.54 7.57 -13.93
N ARG A 128 5.07 8.37 -12.97
CA ARG A 128 3.64 8.58 -12.69
C ARG A 128 2.87 9.32 -13.79
N GLU A 129 3.58 9.82 -14.80
CA GLU A 129 2.97 10.57 -15.90
C GLU A 129 2.05 9.67 -16.73
N SER A 130 1.14 10.33 -17.45
CA SER A 130 0.19 9.64 -18.33
C SER A 130 0.91 8.74 -19.36
N VAL A 131 0.22 7.69 -19.84
CA VAL A 131 0.76 6.81 -20.90
C VAL A 131 1.21 7.63 -22.11
N LYS A 132 0.38 8.59 -22.55
CA LYS A 132 0.68 9.46 -23.68
C LYS A 132 1.97 10.26 -23.48
N THR A 133 2.10 10.92 -22.32
CA THR A 133 3.30 11.69 -21.96
C THR A 133 4.54 10.81 -21.93
N ARG A 134 4.44 9.60 -21.35
CA ARG A 134 5.56 8.65 -21.32
C ARG A 134 5.94 8.15 -22.71
N GLN A 135 4.99 7.95 -23.63
CA GLN A 135 5.28 7.62 -25.02
C GLN A 135 6.01 8.75 -25.75
N GLU A 136 5.63 10.01 -25.49
CA GLU A 136 6.34 11.18 -26.02
C GLU A 136 7.76 11.30 -25.46
N TRP A 137 7.93 11.02 -24.16
CA TRP A 137 9.25 10.99 -23.52
C TRP A 137 10.12 9.86 -24.06
N TYR A 138 9.55 8.69 -24.36
CA TYR A 138 10.29 7.57 -24.95
C TYR A 138 10.96 7.95 -26.27
N LYS A 139 10.27 8.72 -27.12
CA LYS A 139 10.82 9.25 -28.38
C LYS A 139 12.03 10.18 -28.18
N ASN A 140 12.20 10.73 -26.97
CA ASN A 140 13.25 11.67 -26.61
C ASN A 140 14.03 11.21 -25.37
N GLY A 141 14.10 9.89 -25.14
CA GLY A 141 14.57 9.32 -23.86
C GLY A 141 15.99 9.73 -23.49
N ASP A 142 16.87 9.89 -24.48
CA ASP A 142 18.27 10.32 -24.29
C ASP A 142 18.40 11.64 -23.53
N LYS A 143 17.40 12.54 -23.63
CA LYS A 143 17.39 13.84 -22.93
C LYS A 143 17.27 13.70 -21.40
N PHE A 144 16.95 12.51 -20.91
CA PHE A 144 16.78 12.22 -19.49
C PHE A 144 17.98 11.50 -18.89
N ILE A 145 18.90 10.96 -19.70
CA ILE A 145 20.10 10.28 -19.21
C ILE A 145 20.95 11.26 -18.39
N ASN A 146 21.50 10.76 -17.27
CA ASN A 146 22.26 11.49 -16.25
C ASN A 146 21.47 12.55 -15.46
N LYS A 147 20.16 12.72 -15.72
CA LYS A 147 19.31 13.56 -14.87
C LYS A 147 18.94 12.83 -13.59
N ASN A 148 18.58 13.62 -12.57
CA ASN A 148 18.07 13.07 -11.34
C ASN A 148 16.57 12.77 -11.49
N LEU A 149 16.14 11.62 -11.01
CA LEU A 149 14.73 11.28 -10.84
C LEU A 149 14.43 11.21 -9.34
N THR A 150 13.42 11.93 -8.90
CA THR A 150 12.84 11.68 -7.58
C THR A 150 11.88 10.49 -7.70
N ILE A 151 12.18 9.41 -7.01
CA ILE A 151 11.32 8.24 -6.89
C ILE A 151 10.60 8.25 -5.56
N ARG A 152 9.41 7.67 -5.53
CA ARG A 152 8.64 7.37 -4.32
C ARG A 152 8.40 5.88 -4.23
N TYR A 153 8.67 5.30 -3.06
CA TYR A 153 8.51 3.87 -2.81
C TYR A 153 7.97 3.62 -1.40
N GLN A 154 7.54 2.39 -1.13
CA GLN A 154 6.93 2.05 0.17
C GLN A 154 7.99 1.70 1.20
N LYS A 155 8.85 0.75 0.86
CA LYS A 155 10.00 0.32 1.67
C LYS A 155 11.11 -0.20 0.77
N LEU A 156 12.28 -0.43 1.35
CA LEU A 156 13.35 -1.20 0.72
C LEU A 156 13.09 -2.70 0.90
N SER A 157 13.50 -3.50 -0.07
CA SER A 157 13.62 -4.96 0.06
C SER A 157 14.85 -5.33 0.91
N ASP A 158 15.01 -6.61 1.24
CA ASP A 158 16.18 -7.12 1.99
C ASP A 158 17.51 -6.83 1.27
N LYS A 159 17.47 -6.60 -0.05
CA LYS A 159 18.64 -6.21 -0.86
C LYS A 159 18.84 -4.70 -0.94
N GLY A 160 18.07 -3.90 -0.22
CA GLY A 160 18.13 -2.44 -0.28
C GLY A 160 17.51 -1.83 -1.55
N ILE A 161 16.76 -2.60 -2.34
CA ILE A 161 16.09 -2.13 -3.56
C ILE A 161 14.68 -1.64 -3.23
N PRO A 162 14.30 -0.40 -3.61
CA PRO A 162 12.95 0.13 -3.47
C PRO A 162 11.84 -0.80 -4.00
N ILE A 163 10.81 -1.06 -3.20
CA ILE A 163 9.64 -1.86 -3.58
C ILE A 163 8.54 -0.95 -4.15
N ILE A 164 8.06 -1.32 -5.35
CA ILE A 164 7.06 -0.58 -6.12
C ILE A 164 7.45 0.91 -6.27
N PRO A 165 8.65 1.20 -6.82
CA PRO A 165 9.09 2.57 -6.99
C PRO A 165 8.31 3.24 -8.14
N ILE A 166 7.93 4.49 -7.92
CA ILE A 166 7.23 5.32 -8.91
C ILE A 166 8.04 6.62 -9.09
N GLY A 167 8.35 6.97 -10.33
CA GLY A 167 8.99 8.25 -10.65
C GLY A 167 8.01 9.40 -10.48
N ILE A 168 8.39 10.44 -9.73
CA ILE A 168 7.54 11.59 -9.42
C ILE A 168 7.93 12.81 -10.24
N ASN A 169 9.23 13.11 -10.30
CA ASN A 169 9.74 14.32 -10.91
C ASN A 169 11.16 14.09 -11.45
N VAL A 170 11.39 14.48 -12.70
CA VAL A 170 12.71 14.53 -13.32
C VAL A 170 13.29 15.92 -13.07
N CYS A 171 14.46 15.99 -12.45
CA CYS A 171 15.20 17.21 -12.12
C CYS A 171 16.39 17.40 -13.06
#